data_AF-A0A1C5FHK1-F1
#
_entry.id   AF-A0A1C5FHK1-F1
#
_cell.length_a   1.000
_cell.length_b   1.000
_cell.length_c   1.000
_cell.angle_alpha   90.00
_cell.angle_beta   90.00
_cell.angle_gamma   90.00
#
_symmetry.space_group_name_H-M   'P 1'
#
loop_
_entity.id
_entity.type
_entity.pdbx_description
1 polymer ?
#
loop_
_entity_poly.entity_id
_entity_poly.type
_entity_poly.pdbx_seq_one_letter_code
_entity_poly.pdbx_strand_id
1 'polypeptide(L)'
;MGYAHEYAAAIMQRGRIPMEPADFVPDWADRPRKAKYYPGVGTFPLPDTDFPAEATVAAGCLPAGDIPAGDPPTGDIPAADRPFTLDTLSGMLRDSYGLTGRRLGVQTNTDLAALPHYAQANWSRGTASGGGLYPVSVYWISGPSGPQAPGIHYYSAPHHAMQRLVAGDVTGEVRAALGEGAAGPVGTAHDQFLVLGIKYWQNAFKYNSFSFHAVSMDLGAILQTWRIWARARGLRVEPLLWFDEQRLSHLLGVDNQEEGVFAVVPLSWAGARPTAPALSAPPAVRHTDSERSRTVLRFETLQRIHTATTEAATERPAPGALAPAITATPAGTGVTVALPAPGLPSVSVRTALRTRRSSFGRFDASTPVSTGQLAATLAACAAASLGCDAERPA
;
A
#
# COMPACT_ATOMS: atom_id res chain seq x y z
N MET A 1 18.54 14.82 16.92
CA MET A 1 17.34 13.99 16.72
C MET A 1 16.21 14.95 16.37
N GLY A 2 15.44 14.67 15.31
CA GLY A 2 14.36 15.56 14.84
C GLY A 2 12.96 15.10 15.30
N TYR A 3 11.93 15.82 14.89
CA TYR A 3 10.55 15.59 15.34
C TYR A 3 10.01 14.18 15.04
N ALA A 4 10.46 13.54 13.95
CA ALA A 4 10.08 12.15 13.65
C ALA A 4 10.51 11.16 14.74
N HIS A 5 11.66 11.39 15.39
CA HIS A 5 12.11 10.58 16.51
C HIS A 5 11.24 10.80 17.75
N GLU A 6 10.90 12.06 18.06
CA GLU A 6 10.00 12.42 19.17
C GLU A 6 8.60 11.80 18.98
N TYR A 7 8.06 11.89 17.76
CA TYR A 7 6.79 11.27 17.41
C TYR A 7 6.84 9.75 17.62
N ALA A 8 7.87 9.07 17.12
CA ALA A 8 8.03 7.63 17.32
C ALA A 8 8.12 7.25 18.80
N ALA A 9 8.84 8.04 19.62
CA ALA A 9 8.91 7.83 21.06
C ALA A 9 7.54 8.02 21.75
N ALA A 10 6.79 9.05 21.37
CA ALA A 10 5.44 9.29 21.88
C ALA A 10 4.49 8.13 21.54
N ILE A 11 4.58 7.57 20.32
CA ILE A 11 3.80 6.39 19.93
C ILE A 11 4.07 5.19 20.84
N MET A 12 5.34 4.94 21.18
CA MET A 12 5.72 3.83 22.07
C MET A 12 5.19 4.01 23.49
N GLN A 13 5.03 5.25 23.94
CA GLN A 13 4.56 5.58 25.29
C GLN A 13 3.04 5.81 25.37
N ARG A 14 2.33 5.82 24.23
CA ARG A 14 0.93 6.25 24.12
C ARG A 14 -0.06 5.52 25.03
N GLY A 15 0.26 4.27 25.42
CA GLY A 15 -0.56 3.48 26.33
C GLY A 15 -0.52 3.96 27.79
N ARG A 16 0.46 4.80 28.14
CA ARG A 16 0.63 5.40 29.47
C ARG A 16 0.52 6.92 29.44
N ILE A 17 1.00 7.55 28.36
CA ILE A 17 0.98 9.00 28.15
C ILE A 17 0.12 9.27 26.91
N PRO A 18 -1.13 9.73 27.06
CA PRO A 18 -1.99 10.03 25.91
C PRO A 18 -1.33 11.02 24.95
N MET A 19 -1.61 10.87 23.66
CA MET A 19 -1.20 11.86 22.67
C MET A 19 -2.27 12.95 22.58
N GLU A 20 -1.85 14.21 22.57
CA GLU A 20 -2.78 15.32 22.40
C GLU A 20 -3.47 15.29 21.03
N PRO A 21 -4.74 15.71 20.92
CA PRO A 21 -5.66 16.03 22.01
C PRO A 21 -6.15 14.78 22.78
N ALA A 22 -5.91 14.73 24.09
CA ALA A 22 -6.19 13.55 24.92
C ALA A 22 -7.70 13.24 25.05
N ASP A 23 -8.53 14.28 25.11
CA ASP A 23 -9.99 14.17 25.30
C ASP A 23 -10.78 14.18 23.98
N PHE A 24 -10.11 13.93 22.85
CA PHE A 24 -10.78 13.95 21.55
C PHE A 24 -11.76 12.78 21.38
N VAL A 25 -12.99 13.11 21.03
CA VAL A 25 -14.06 12.15 20.74
C VAL A 25 -14.44 12.23 19.26
N PRO A 26 -14.29 11.13 18.50
CA PRO A 26 -14.73 11.08 17.10
C PRO A 26 -16.24 11.34 16.92
N ASP A 27 -16.62 12.26 16.03
CA ASP A 27 -18.00 12.40 15.57
C ASP A 27 -18.29 11.40 14.45
N TRP A 28 -18.94 10.29 14.81
CA TRP A 28 -19.32 9.25 13.85
C TRP A 28 -20.44 9.66 12.89
N ALA A 29 -21.27 10.64 13.26
CA ALA A 29 -22.33 11.15 12.39
C ALA A 29 -21.73 11.99 11.25
N ASP A 30 -20.70 12.77 11.57
CA ASP A 30 -19.94 13.61 10.63
C ASP A 30 -18.67 12.94 10.07
N ARG A 31 -18.59 11.60 10.13
CA ARG A 31 -17.44 10.84 9.62
C ARG A 31 -17.20 11.06 8.10
N PRO A 32 -15.95 10.94 7.64
CA PRO A 32 -15.60 11.12 6.24
C PRO A 32 -16.14 10.04 5.31
N ARG A 33 -16.08 10.29 4.01
CA ARG A 33 -16.30 9.22 3.01
C ARG A 33 -15.22 8.13 3.12
N LYS A 34 -15.64 6.87 2.94
CA LYS A 34 -14.74 5.68 2.95
C LYS A 34 -13.79 5.58 1.73
N ALA A 35 -13.99 6.45 0.74
CA ALA A 35 -13.19 6.58 -0.47
C ALA A 35 -13.40 8.00 -1.01
N LYS A 36 -12.45 8.50 -1.81
CA LYS A 36 -12.61 9.79 -2.49
C LYS A 36 -13.75 9.69 -3.52
N TYR A 37 -14.42 10.81 -3.76
CA TYR A 37 -15.53 10.93 -4.69
C TYR A 37 -15.32 12.13 -5.60
N TYR A 38 -15.14 11.87 -6.89
CA TYR A 38 -15.00 12.89 -7.91
C TYR A 38 -16.28 12.96 -8.77
N PRO A 39 -17.20 13.93 -8.52
CA PRO A 39 -18.45 14.03 -9.26
C PRO A 39 -18.22 14.32 -10.75
N GLY A 40 -19.00 13.69 -11.63
CA GLY A 40 -18.97 13.95 -13.08
C GLY A 40 -17.74 13.42 -13.82
N VAL A 41 -16.83 12.73 -13.12
CA VAL A 41 -15.63 12.15 -13.76
C VAL A 41 -15.98 10.88 -14.53
N GLY A 42 -15.50 10.81 -15.77
CA GLY A 42 -15.60 9.62 -16.62
C GLY A 42 -14.92 8.41 -15.97
N THR A 43 -15.61 7.28 -15.98
CA THR A 43 -15.17 6.05 -15.31
C THR A 43 -15.17 4.89 -16.30
N PHE A 44 -14.16 4.03 -16.23
CA PHE A 44 -14.16 2.75 -16.94
C PHE A 44 -13.99 1.58 -15.96
N PRO A 45 -14.77 0.50 -16.11
CA PRO A 45 -14.66 -0.66 -15.24
C PRO A 45 -13.33 -1.39 -15.50
N LEU A 46 -12.76 -1.95 -14.43
CA LEU A 46 -11.65 -2.89 -14.57
C LEU A 46 -12.20 -4.31 -14.81
N PRO A 47 -11.53 -5.13 -15.63
CA PRO A 47 -12.02 -6.46 -15.97
C PRO A 47 -11.98 -7.38 -14.74
N ASP A 48 -13.00 -8.24 -14.59
CA ASP A 48 -12.85 -9.41 -13.71
C ASP A 48 -11.81 -10.35 -14.32
N THR A 49 -11.01 -10.97 -13.47
CA THR A 49 -9.88 -11.78 -13.91
C THR A 49 -9.84 -13.11 -13.21
N ASP A 50 -9.33 -14.14 -13.89
CA ASP A 50 -9.00 -15.40 -13.25
C ASP A 50 -7.70 -15.28 -12.44
N PHE A 51 -7.51 -16.24 -11.54
CA PHE A 51 -6.31 -16.32 -10.71
C PHE A 51 -5.81 -17.76 -10.69
N PRO A 52 -4.57 -18.00 -11.14
CA PRO A 52 -4.05 -19.36 -11.23
C PRO A 52 -3.99 -20.04 -9.86
N ALA A 53 -4.39 -21.31 -9.78
CA ALA A 53 -4.45 -22.04 -8.52
C ALA A 53 -3.06 -22.28 -7.91
N GLU A 54 -2.04 -22.40 -8.76
CA GLU A 54 -0.63 -22.57 -8.44
C GLU A 54 0.04 -21.30 -7.88
N ALA A 55 -0.59 -20.13 -8.05
CA ALA A 55 -0.13 -18.88 -7.44
C ALA A 55 -0.47 -18.86 -5.93
N THR A 56 0.23 -19.70 -5.18
CA THR A 56 -0.06 -19.98 -3.76
C THR A 56 0.52 -18.92 -2.82
N VAL A 57 -0.03 -18.86 -1.60
CA VAL A 57 0.54 -18.06 -0.49
C VAL A 57 1.97 -18.50 -0.18
N ALA A 58 2.28 -19.79 -0.29
CA ALA A 58 3.63 -20.30 -0.12
C ALA A 58 4.61 -19.64 -1.12
N ALA A 59 4.27 -19.64 -2.42
CA ALA A 59 5.09 -19.01 -3.45
C ALA A 59 5.25 -17.49 -3.26
N GLY A 60 4.22 -16.81 -2.73
CA GLY A 60 4.27 -15.36 -2.47
C GLY A 60 5.04 -14.95 -1.22
N CYS A 61 5.01 -15.77 -0.15
CA CYS A 61 5.59 -15.46 1.15
C CYS A 61 6.98 -16.07 1.38
N LEU A 62 7.27 -17.21 0.76
CA LEU A 62 8.51 -17.96 0.87
C LEU A 62 9.05 -18.19 -0.55
N PRO A 63 9.50 -17.14 -1.25
CA PRO A 63 10.16 -17.35 -2.54
C PRO A 63 11.33 -18.31 -2.30
N ALA A 64 11.45 -19.35 -3.14
CA ALA A 64 12.57 -20.27 -3.05
C ALA A 64 13.86 -19.43 -3.08
N GLY A 65 14.69 -19.56 -2.03
CA GLY A 65 15.99 -18.91 -2.00
C GLY A 65 16.75 -19.26 -3.27
N ASP A 66 17.38 -18.24 -3.88
CA ASP A 66 18.18 -18.29 -5.10
C ASP A 66 18.11 -19.63 -5.85
N ILE A 67 17.24 -19.70 -6.86
CA ILE A 67 17.38 -20.74 -7.88
C ILE A 67 18.83 -20.62 -8.38
N PRO A 68 19.72 -21.61 -8.13
CA PRO A 68 21.05 -21.55 -8.72
C PRO A 68 20.83 -21.51 -10.23
N ALA A 69 21.56 -20.64 -10.92
CA ALA A 69 21.52 -20.47 -12.37
C ALA A 69 21.78 -21.81 -13.09
N GLY A 70 20.76 -22.66 -13.15
CA GLY A 70 20.65 -23.77 -14.05
C GLY A 70 19.80 -23.28 -15.21
N ASP A 71 20.35 -23.39 -16.41
CA ASP A 71 19.74 -22.88 -17.63
C ASP A 71 18.25 -23.28 -17.71
N PRO A 72 17.33 -22.32 -17.88
CA PRO A 72 15.96 -22.65 -18.17
C PRO A 72 15.90 -23.44 -19.48
N PRO A 73 15.03 -24.46 -19.58
CA PRO A 73 14.80 -25.13 -20.85
C PRO A 73 14.21 -24.11 -21.83
N THR A 74 15.05 -23.62 -22.74
CA THR A 74 14.72 -22.90 -23.98
C THR A 74 13.72 -21.75 -23.87
N GLY A 75 14.23 -20.51 -23.81
CA GLY A 75 13.56 -19.33 -24.37
C GLY A 75 12.62 -18.53 -23.45
N ASP A 76 12.35 -18.99 -22.23
CA ASP A 76 11.46 -18.28 -21.30
C ASP A 76 12.20 -17.24 -20.44
N ILE A 77 11.62 -16.04 -20.34
CA ILE A 77 12.02 -14.97 -19.40
C ILE A 77 12.08 -15.58 -17.99
N PRO A 78 13.10 -15.28 -17.16
CA PRO A 78 13.13 -15.73 -15.77
C PRO A 78 11.79 -15.49 -15.07
N ALA A 79 11.34 -16.43 -14.25
CA ALA A 79 10.03 -16.36 -13.59
C ALA A 79 9.86 -15.12 -12.67
N ALA A 80 10.94 -14.40 -12.35
CA ALA A 80 10.90 -13.08 -11.75
C ALA A 80 11.05 -12.02 -12.86
N ASP A 81 10.07 -11.12 -12.98
CA ASP A 81 10.00 -9.97 -13.91
C ASP A 81 9.05 -10.11 -15.10
N ARG A 82 8.01 -10.97 -15.00
CA ARG A 82 6.89 -10.88 -15.94
C ARG A 82 6.27 -9.46 -15.91
N PRO A 83 5.91 -8.90 -17.07
CA PRO A 83 5.29 -7.58 -17.10
C PRO A 83 3.83 -7.62 -16.64
N PHE A 84 3.37 -6.52 -16.06
CA PHE A 84 1.96 -6.28 -15.81
C PHE A 84 1.18 -6.08 -17.11
N THR A 85 -0.09 -6.45 -17.03
CA THR A 85 -1.15 -6.17 -17.99
C THR A 85 -2.31 -5.49 -17.24
N LEU A 86 -3.33 -5.02 -17.96
CA LEU A 86 -4.54 -4.51 -17.32
C LEU A 86 -5.22 -5.57 -16.44
N ASP A 87 -5.19 -6.84 -16.86
CA ASP A 87 -5.79 -7.93 -16.11
C ASP A 87 -5.03 -8.19 -14.80
N THR A 88 -3.69 -8.24 -14.83
CA THR A 88 -2.93 -8.45 -13.60
C THR A 88 -3.04 -7.26 -12.65
N LEU A 89 -3.04 -6.02 -13.17
CA LEU A 89 -3.30 -4.83 -12.37
C LEU A 89 -4.71 -4.88 -11.75
N SER A 90 -5.73 -5.19 -12.55
CA SER A 90 -7.12 -5.32 -12.12
C SER A 90 -7.27 -6.35 -11.00
N GLY A 91 -6.77 -7.56 -11.22
CA GLY A 91 -6.82 -8.65 -10.25
C GLY A 91 -6.14 -8.29 -8.94
N MET A 92 -4.96 -7.65 -8.99
CA MET A 92 -4.24 -7.19 -7.81
C MET A 92 -5.04 -6.15 -7.02
N LEU A 93 -5.60 -5.14 -7.70
CA LEU A 93 -6.40 -4.10 -7.07
C LEU A 93 -7.71 -4.64 -6.48
N ARG A 94 -8.37 -5.61 -7.15
CA ARG A 94 -9.60 -6.23 -6.64
C ARG A 94 -9.32 -7.08 -5.42
N ASP A 95 -8.32 -7.95 -5.51
CA ASP A 95 -8.01 -8.91 -4.47
C ASP A 95 -7.34 -8.27 -3.27
N SER A 96 -6.69 -7.10 -3.38
CA SER A 96 -6.12 -6.39 -2.23
C SER A 96 -7.08 -5.34 -1.64
N TYR A 97 -7.51 -4.36 -2.42
CA TYR A 97 -8.14 -3.14 -1.91
C TYR A 97 -9.56 -2.92 -2.42
N GLY A 98 -10.02 -3.72 -3.37
CA GLY A 98 -11.42 -3.80 -3.78
C GLY A 98 -12.30 -4.41 -2.69
N LEU A 99 -13.61 -4.19 -2.80
CA LEU A 99 -14.58 -4.78 -1.89
C LEU A 99 -14.75 -6.26 -2.23
N THR A 100 -14.47 -7.14 -1.26
CA THR A 100 -14.54 -8.60 -1.42
C THR A 100 -15.81 -9.22 -0.82
N GLY A 101 -16.52 -8.49 0.03
CA GLY A 101 -17.80 -8.93 0.57
C GLY A 101 -18.26 -8.11 1.77
N ARG A 102 -19.56 -8.13 2.06
CA ARG A 102 -20.14 -7.45 3.23
C ARG A 102 -19.73 -8.20 4.51
N ARG A 103 -19.33 -7.45 5.55
CA ARG A 103 -19.03 -8.01 6.87
C ARG A 103 -20.33 -8.16 7.66
N LEU A 104 -20.83 -9.39 7.71
CA LEU A 104 -22.02 -9.76 8.47
C LEU A 104 -21.72 -10.61 9.71
N GLY A 105 -20.46 -11.06 9.86
CA GLY A 105 -20.06 -11.85 11.03
C GLY A 105 -20.10 -11.01 12.30
N VAL A 106 -20.75 -11.54 13.34
CA VAL A 106 -20.72 -10.97 14.68
C VAL A 106 -19.34 -11.20 15.29
N GLN A 107 -18.75 -10.15 15.86
CA GLN A 107 -17.49 -10.20 16.63
C GLN A 107 -17.52 -9.09 17.68
N THR A 108 -16.54 -9.11 18.59
CA THR A 108 -16.46 -8.18 19.73
C THR A 108 -16.29 -6.71 19.35
N ASN A 109 -15.97 -6.42 18.09
CA ASN A 109 -15.77 -5.08 17.56
C ASN A 109 -16.79 -4.74 16.44
N THR A 110 -17.96 -5.38 16.45
CA THR A 110 -19.04 -5.11 15.48
C THR A 110 -20.07 -4.19 16.10
N ASP A 111 -20.36 -3.08 15.43
CA ASP A 111 -21.58 -2.30 15.68
C ASP A 111 -22.79 -3.08 15.17
N LEU A 112 -23.53 -3.71 16.09
CA LEU A 112 -24.70 -4.53 15.77
C LEU A 112 -25.81 -3.71 15.11
N ALA A 113 -25.93 -2.41 15.45
CA ALA A 113 -26.97 -1.55 14.88
C ALA A 113 -26.70 -1.28 13.40
N ALA A 114 -25.44 -1.25 12.97
CA ALA A 114 -25.08 -1.05 11.57
C ALA A 114 -25.30 -2.29 10.67
N LEU A 115 -25.45 -3.50 11.24
CA LEU A 115 -25.50 -4.74 10.48
C LEU A 115 -26.67 -4.81 9.48
N PRO A 116 -27.91 -4.41 9.81
CA PRO A 116 -29.02 -4.43 8.85
C PRO A 116 -28.86 -3.36 7.75
N HIS A 117 -28.24 -2.21 8.05
CA HIS A 117 -28.24 -1.04 7.17
C HIS A 117 -27.15 -1.10 6.09
N TYR A 118 -27.55 -1.27 4.83
CA TYR A 118 -26.62 -1.32 3.70
C TYR A 118 -25.76 -0.04 3.57
N ALA A 119 -26.36 1.13 3.76
CA ALA A 119 -25.67 2.42 3.69
C ALA A 119 -24.57 2.59 4.76
N GLN A 120 -24.63 1.81 5.84
CA GLN A 120 -23.66 1.83 6.93
C GLN A 120 -22.75 0.59 6.91
N ALA A 121 -22.96 -0.32 5.95
CA ALA A 121 -22.28 -1.60 5.91
C ALA A 121 -20.76 -1.47 5.90
N ASN A 122 -20.12 -2.37 6.63
CA ASN A 122 -18.69 -2.57 6.57
C ASN A 122 -18.35 -3.64 5.54
N TRP A 123 -17.30 -3.39 4.78
CA TRP A 123 -16.88 -4.25 3.69
C TRP A 123 -15.51 -4.84 4.00
N SER A 124 -15.35 -6.12 3.66
CA SER A 124 -14.07 -6.77 3.64
C SER A 124 -13.28 -6.32 2.42
N ARG A 125 -11.97 -6.20 2.62
CA ARG A 125 -10.96 -6.05 1.59
C ARG A 125 -9.90 -7.11 1.82
N GLY A 126 -9.04 -7.36 0.84
CA GLY A 126 -7.94 -8.32 0.94
C GLY A 126 -6.67 -7.79 1.58
N THR A 127 -6.59 -6.52 1.94
CA THR A 127 -5.58 -5.95 2.84
C THR A 127 -6.17 -5.57 4.20
N ALA A 128 -5.37 -5.57 5.28
CA ALA A 128 -5.79 -5.09 6.60
C ALA A 128 -5.68 -3.56 6.68
N SER A 129 -6.49 -2.93 7.54
CA SER A 129 -6.35 -1.50 7.83
C SER A 129 -6.76 -1.21 9.27
N GLY A 130 -6.04 -0.28 9.92
CA GLY A 130 -6.34 0.24 11.24
C GLY A 130 -7.79 0.72 11.34
N GLY A 131 -8.57 0.07 12.21
CA GLY A 131 -9.98 0.40 12.39
C GLY A 131 -10.89 0.11 11.20
N GLY A 132 -10.38 -0.53 10.14
CA GLY A 132 -11.12 -0.78 8.90
C GLY A 132 -11.48 0.49 8.12
N LEU A 133 -10.65 1.54 8.23
CA LEU A 133 -10.91 2.84 7.61
C LEU A 133 -10.45 2.90 6.15
N TYR A 134 -9.38 2.19 5.81
CA TYR A 134 -8.81 2.07 4.46
C TYR A 134 -8.50 3.44 3.81
N PRO A 135 -7.59 4.24 4.42
CA PRO A 135 -7.33 5.63 4.01
C PRO A 135 -6.41 5.76 2.78
N VAL A 136 -5.80 4.66 2.31
CA VAL A 136 -4.91 4.70 1.14
C VAL A 136 -5.72 4.98 -0.13
N SER A 137 -5.41 6.09 -0.79
CA SER A 137 -5.81 6.41 -2.16
C SER A 137 -4.86 5.74 -3.14
N VAL A 138 -5.39 5.11 -4.19
CA VAL A 138 -4.56 4.51 -5.25
C VAL A 138 -4.81 5.26 -6.55
N TYR A 139 -3.79 5.93 -7.06
CA TYR A 139 -3.80 6.58 -8.37
C TYR A 139 -2.98 5.75 -9.35
N TRP A 140 -3.51 5.49 -10.55
CA TRP A 140 -2.78 4.91 -11.66
C TRP A 140 -2.42 6.02 -12.66
N ILE A 141 -1.15 6.35 -12.73
CA ILE A 141 -0.59 7.24 -13.75
C ILE A 141 -0.11 6.35 -14.89
N SER A 142 -0.82 6.40 -16.01
CA SER A 142 -0.61 5.51 -17.14
C SER A 142 -0.02 6.26 -18.34
N GLY A 143 1.03 5.70 -18.90
CA GLY A 143 1.66 6.10 -20.17
C GLY A 143 1.19 5.25 -21.35
N PRO A 144 1.80 5.45 -22.53
CA PRO A 144 1.34 4.93 -23.82
C PRO A 144 1.43 3.40 -23.98
N SER A 145 2.12 2.69 -23.09
CA SER A 145 2.20 1.22 -23.11
C SER A 145 0.91 0.55 -22.60
N GLY A 146 0.10 1.27 -21.83
CA GLY A 146 -1.20 0.81 -21.34
C GLY A 146 -2.25 0.69 -22.46
N PRO A 147 -3.31 -0.11 -22.27
CA PRO A 147 -4.41 -0.22 -23.23
C PRO A 147 -5.36 0.98 -23.22
N GLN A 148 -5.21 1.88 -22.25
CA GLN A 148 -6.02 3.10 -22.12
C GLN A 148 -5.22 4.32 -22.56
N ALA A 149 -5.92 5.40 -22.92
CA ALA A 149 -5.27 6.67 -23.20
C ALA A 149 -4.45 7.13 -21.97
N PRO A 150 -3.23 7.67 -22.16
CA PRO A 150 -2.41 8.15 -21.06
C PRO A 150 -3.14 9.16 -20.18
N GLY A 151 -2.84 9.14 -18.87
CA GLY A 151 -3.53 10.00 -17.92
C GLY A 151 -3.33 9.63 -16.46
N ILE A 152 -4.02 10.37 -15.59
CA ILE A 152 -4.11 10.12 -14.15
C ILE A 152 -5.48 9.53 -13.87
N HIS A 153 -5.49 8.39 -13.20
CA HIS A 153 -6.70 7.65 -12.87
C HIS A 153 -6.78 7.41 -11.37
N TYR A 154 -7.95 7.59 -10.74
CA TYR A 154 -8.19 7.18 -9.36
C TYR A 154 -8.93 5.84 -9.32
N TYR A 155 -8.45 4.90 -8.51
CA TYR A 155 -9.11 3.62 -8.33
C TYR A 155 -10.32 3.71 -7.39
N SER A 156 -11.51 3.55 -7.95
CA SER A 156 -12.76 3.46 -7.19
C SER A 156 -12.98 2.04 -6.67
N ALA A 157 -12.51 1.76 -5.47
CA ALA A 157 -12.68 0.45 -4.81
C ALA A 157 -14.15 -0.04 -4.74
N PRO A 158 -15.17 0.82 -4.50
CA PRO A 158 -16.58 0.39 -4.50
C PRO A 158 -17.10 -0.10 -5.85
N HIS A 159 -16.58 0.45 -6.95
CA HIS A 159 -17.03 0.13 -8.31
C HIS A 159 -16.08 -0.81 -9.06
N HIS A 160 -14.91 -1.11 -8.47
CA HIS A 160 -13.81 -1.78 -9.14
C HIS A 160 -13.54 -1.18 -10.54
N ALA A 161 -13.29 0.12 -10.54
CA ALA A 161 -13.20 0.92 -11.76
C ALA A 161 -12.15 2.03 -11.60
N MET A 162 -11.69 2.57 -12.72
CA MET A 162 -10.77 3.71 -12.76
C MET A 162 -11.54 4.98 -13.18
N GLN A 163 -11.39 6.05 -12.40
CA GLN A 163 -11.94 7.37 -12.69
C GLN A 163 -10.84 8.23 -13.32
N ARG A 164 -11.03 8.70 -14.56
CA ARG A 164 -10.00 9.48 -15.28
C ARG A 164 -10.01 10.94 -14.86
N LEU A 165 -9.00 11.35 -14.11
CA LEU A 165 -8.86 12.71 -13.57
C LEU A 165 -8.10 13.64 -14.53
N VAL A 166 -7.17 13.11 -15.32
CA VAL A 166 -6.42 13.85 -16.33
C VAL A 166 -6.28 12.96 -17.57
N ALA A 167 -6.35 13.56 -18.75
CA ALA A 167 -5.96 12.94 -20.01
C ALA A 167 -4.66 13.59 -20.51
N GLY A 168 -3.71 12.77 -20.96
CA GLY A 168 -2.38 13.20 -21.39
C GLY A 168 -1.27 12.40 -20.68
N ASP A 169 -0.14 12.20 -21.37
CA ASP A 169 1.01 11.53 -20.78
C ASP A 169 1.73 12.48 -19.82
N VAL A 170 1.65 12.16 -18.52
CA VAL A 170 2.32 12.90 -17.44
C VAL A 170 3.41 12.05 -16.76
N THR A 171 3.81 10.93 -17.38
CA THR A 171 4.79 10.01 -16.78
C THR A 171 6.17 10.65 -16.61
N GLY A 172 6.49 11.67 -17.43
CA GLY A 172 7.68 12.49 -17.30
C GLY A 172 7.74 13.24 -15.97
N GLU A 173 6.59 13.71 -15.45
CA GLU A 173 6.51 14.38 -14.16
C GLU A 173 6.77 13.43 -13.00
N VAL A 174 6.26 12.19 -13.09
CA VAL A 174 6.52 11.16 -12.08
C VAL A 174 8.02 10.85 -12.03
N ARG A 175 8.64 10.56 -13.17
CA ARG A 175 10.10 10.30 -13.23
C ARG A 175 10.91 11.47 -12.69
N ALA A 176 10.51 12.68 -13.01
CA ALA A 176 11.22 13.86 -12.56
C ALA A 176 10.98 14.16 -11.05
N ALA A 177 9.86 13.74 -10.47
CA ALA A 177 9.65 13.75 -9.01
C ALA A 177 10.49 12.67 -8.28
N LEU A 178 10.73 11.53 -8.94
CA LEU A 178 11.58 10.46 -8.40
C LEU A 178 13.07 10.86 -8.38
N GLY A 179 13.48 11.75 -9.29
CA GLY A 179 14.84 12.27 -9.40
C GLY A 179 15.84 11.29 -10.03
N GLU A 180 17.05 11.76 -10.37
CA GLU A 180 18.06 10.97 -11.10
C GLU A 180 18.53 9.73 -10.33
N GLY A 181 18.57 9.80 -8.99
CA GLY A 181 18.95 8.67 -8.13
C GLY A 181 17.98 7.48 -8.18
N ALA A 182 16.77 7.65 -8.72
CA ALA A 182 15.79 6.58 -8.93
C ALA A 182 15.94 5.86 -10.29
N ALA A 183 16.86 6.30 -11.16
CA ALA A 183 16.98 5.79 -12.52
C ALA A 183 17.27 4.28 -12.60
N GLY A 184 17.92 3.68 -11.59
CA GLY A 184 18.12 2.24 -11.51
C GLY A 184 16.81 1.46 -11.30
N PRO A 185 16.09 1.68 -10.19
CA PRO A 185 14.80 1.02 -9.92
C PRO A 185 13.67 1.35 -10.90
N VAL A 186 13.71 2.51 -11.55
CA VAL A 186 12.63 2.99 -12.43
C VAL A 186 12.91 2.72 -13.91
N GLY A 187 14.19 2.60 -14.28
CA GLY A 187 14.62 2.68 -15.67
C GLY A 187 14.10 3.94 -16.39
N THR A 188 14.52 4.14 -17.64
CA THR A 188 13.84 5.09 -18.54
C THR A 188 12.58 4.48 -19.19
N ALA A 189 12.33 3.20 -18.93
CA ALA A 189 11.33 2.39 -19.62
C ALA A 189 9.98 2.28 -18.89
N HIS A 190 9.87 2.62 -17.61
CA HIS A 190 8.57 2.59 -16.93
C HIS A 190 7.73 3.81 -17.29
N ASP A 191 6.52 3.54 -17.74
CA ASP A 191 5.48 4.52 -18.01
C ASP A 191 4.16 4.19 -17.28
N GLN A 192 4.16 3.19 -16.41
CA GLN A 192 3.02 2.86 -15.56
C GLN A 192 3.43 2.98 -14.10
N PHE A 193 2.70 3.80 -13.35
CA PHE A 193 2.97 4.04 -11.93
C PHE A 193 1.69 3.95 -11.12
N LEU A 194 1.75 3.26 -9.98
CA LEU A 194 0.77 3.44 -8.92
C LEU A 194 1.31 4.46 -7.93
N VAL A 195 0.60 5.55 -7.70
CA VAL A 195 0.93 6.54 -6.68
C VAL A 195 -0.04 6.38 -5.53
N LEU A 196 0.49 6.17 -4.32
CA LEU A 196 -0.28 5.93 -3.11
C LEU A 196 -0.37 7.21 -2.28
N GLY A 197 -1.58 7.74 -2.14
CA GLY A 197 -1.88 8.88 -1.28
C GLY A 197 -2.58 8.46 0.00
N ILE A 198 -2.62 9.34 1.00
CA ILE A 198 -3.36 9.13 2.24
C ILE A 198 -4.10 10.42 2.59
N LYS A 199 -5.42 10.42 2.42
CA LYS A 199 -6.26 11.54 2.87
C LYS A 199 -6.35 11.49 4.39
N TYR A 200 -5.65 12.37 5.10
CA TYR A 200 -5.47 12.26 6.54
C TYR A 200 -6.79 12.23 7.29
N TRP A 201 -7.77 13.03 6.88
CA TRP A 201 -9.08 13.08 7.54
C TRP A 201 -9.81 11.71 7.56
N GLN A 202 -9.60 10.84 6.56
CA GLN A 202 -10.20 9.49 6.53
C GLN A 202 -9.74 8.59 7.69
N ASN A 203 -8.62 8.92 8.33
CA ASN A 203 -8.10 8.19 9.47
C ASN A 203 -8.12 9.03 10.76
N ALA A 204 -7.67 10.29 10.66
CA ALA A 204 -7.52 11.20 11.79
C ALA A 204 -8.84 11.56 12.48
N PHE A 205 -10.00 11.49 11.78
CA PHE A 205 -11.30 11.67 12.45
C PHE A 205 -11.51 10.68 13.60
N LYS A 206 -10.89 9.49 13.53
CA LYS A 206 -10.95 8.45 14.56
C LYS A 206 -9.69 8.43 15.42
N TYR A 207 -8.52 8.60 14.80
CA TYR A 207 -7.23 8.34 15.41
C TYR A 207 -6.40 9.58 15.72
N ASN A 208 -6.93 10.79 15.56
CA ASN A 208 -6.26 12.06 15.84
C ASN A 208 -4.76 12.06 15.45
N SER A 209 -3.87 12.47 16.35
CA SER A 209 -2.42 12.45 16.24
C SER A 209 -1.78 11.07 16.10
N PHE A 210 -2.47 9.98 16.49
CA PHE A 210 -2.01 8.61 16.19
C PHE A 210 -2.15 8.23 14.70
N SER A 211 -2.90 9.02 13.92
CA SER A 211 -3.20 8.72 12.52
C SER A 211 -1.95 8.49 11.68
N PHE A 212 -0.90 9.30 11.80
CA PHE A 212 0.29 9.15 10.94
C PHE A 212 0.96 7.77 11.10
N HIS A 213 1.07 7.26 12.33
CA HIS A 213 1.55 5.89 12.56
C HIS A 213 0.58 4.82 12.04
N ALA A 214 -0.73 5.00 12.26
CA ALA A 214 -1.75 4.05 11.80
C ALA A 214 -1.75 3.92 10.27
N VAL A 215 -1.67 5.03 9.55
CA VAL A 215 -1.71 5.04 8.08
C VAL A 215 -0.41 4.53 7.45
N SER A 216 0.74 4.72 8.10
CA SER A 216 2.00 4.10 7.67
C SER A 216 1.96 2.58 7.76
N MET A 217 1.29 2.01 8.78
CA MET A 217 1.03 0.57 8.83
C MET A 217 0.07 0.10 7.74
N ASP A 218 -0.97 0.89 7.43
CA ASP A 218 -1.92 0.58 6.35
C ASP A 218 -1.21 0.56 4.98
N LEU A 219 -0.28 1.50 4.75
CA LEU A 219 0.58 1.53 3.57
C LEU A 219 1.46 0.27 3.48
N GLY A 220 2.17 -0.08 4.56
CA GLY A 220 2.99 -1.28 4.59
C GLY A 220 2.18 -2.56 4.34
N ALA A 221 0.96 -2.63 4.88
CA ALA A 221 0.07 -3.76 4.68
C ALA A 221 -0.36 -3.92 3.21
N ILE A 222 -0.71 -2.83 2.50
CA ILE A 222 -1.11 -2.93 1.08
C ILE A 222 0.09 -3.26 0.18
N LEU A 223 1.25 -2.64 0.42
CA LEU A 223 2.46 -2.89 -0.35
C LEU A 223 2.91 -4.36 -0.22
N GLN A 224 2.92 -4.89 1.01
CA GLN A 224 3.27 -6.30 1.22
C GLN A 224 2.20 -7.25 0.66
N THR A 225 0.92 -6.87 0.71
CA THR A 225 -0.15 -7.65 0.05
C THR A 225 0.10 -7.73 -1.46
N TRP A 226 0.43 -6.61 -2.10
CA TRP A 226 0.75 -6.55 -3.53
C TRP A 226 1.97 -7.39 -3.87
N ARG A 227 3.02 -7.38 -3.04
CA ARG A 227 4.20 -8.24 -3.24
C ARG A 227 3.88 -9.72 -3.18
N ILE A 228 3.14 -10.16 -2.16
CA ILE A 228 2.74 -11.57 -2.05
C ILE A 228 1.89 -11.97 -3.28
N TRP A 229 0.97 -11.11 -3.70
CA TRP A 229 0.14 -11.32 -4.88
C TRP A 229 0.96 -11.39 -6.18
N ALA A 230 1.93 -10.49 -6.34
CA ALA A 230 2.77 -10.38 -7.52
C ALA A 230 3.78 -11.55 -7.61
N ARG A 231 4.53 -11.82 -6.53
CA ARG A 231 5.54 -12.89 -6.46
C ARG A 231 4.94 -14.25 -6.76
N ALA A 232 3.75 -14.54 -6.23
CA ALA A 232 3.04 -15.79 -6.52
C ALA A 232 2.70 -15.98 -8.01
N ARG A 233 2.75 -14.91 -8.83
CA ARG A 233 2.47 -14.90 -10.27
C ARG A 233 3.71 -14.61 -11.12
N GLY A 234 4.90 -14.53 -10.52
CA GLY A 234 6.13 -14.16 -11.21
C GLY A 234 6.23 -12.68 -11.61
N LEU A 235 5.38 -11.83 -11.03
CA LEU A 235 5.41 -10.38 -11.17
C LEU A 235 6.22 -9.76 -10.02
N ARG A 236 6.65 -8.51 -10.19
CA ARG A 236 7.42 -7.79 -9.18
C ARG A 236 6.77 -6.45 -8.81
N VAL A 237 6.77 -6.13 -7.52
CA VAL A 237 6.27 -4.86 -6.97
C VAL A 237 7.32 -4.35 -6.00
N GLU A 238 8.04 -3.30 -6.41
CA GLU A 238 9.00 -2.59 -5.56
C GLU A 238 8.61 -1.12 -5.48
N PRO A 239 8.13 -0.65 -4.31
CA PRO A 239 7.80 0.74 -4.11
C PRO A 239 9.06 1.58 -3.97
N LEU A 240 8.93 2.84 -4.35
CA LEU A 240 9.86 3.92 -4.07
C LEU A 240 9.22 4.78 -2.98
N LEU A 241 9.96 4.96 -1.90
CA LEU A 241 9.53 5.70 -0.72
C LEU A 241 10.20 7.06 -0.61
N TRP A 242 11.16 7.36 -1.50
CA TRP A 242 11.78 8.68 -1.58
C TRP A 242 11.47 9.35 -2.91
N PHE A 243 10.94 10.56 -2.88
CA PHE A 243 10.55 11.35 -4.04
C PHE A 243 10.14 12.77 -3.60
N ASP A 244 10.10 13.70 -4.55
CA ASP A 244 9.51 15.03 -4.35
C ASP A 244 8.00 14.91 -4.17
N GLU A 245 7.57 14.81 -2.91
CA GLU A 245 6.16 14.67 -2.52
C GLU A 245 5.33 15.86 -3.01
N GLN A 246 5.85 17.08 -2.85
CA GLN A 246 5.14 18.31 -3.22
C GLN A 246 4.83 18.34 -4.71
N ARG A 247 5.79 17.93 -5.55
CA ARG A 247 5.58 17.84 -7.00
C ARG A 247 4.48 16.85 -7.37
N LEU A 248 4.44 15.68 -6.72
CA LEU A 248 3.38 14.70 -6.96
C LEU A 248 2.02 15.20 -6.44
N SER A 249 1.98 15.87 -5.28
CA SER A 249 0.74 16.48 -4.77
C SER A 249 0.18 17.54 -5.72
N HIS A 250 1.04 18.40 -6.29
CA HIS A 250 0.63 19.35 -7.32
C HIS A 250 0.07 18.64 -8.56
N LEU A 251 0.74 17.60 -9.05
CA LEU A 251 0.27 16.81 -10.20
C LEU A 251 -1.11 16.17 -9.92
N LEU A 252 -1.30 15.64 -8.71
CA LEU A 252 -2.54 15.02 -8.25
C LEU A 252 -3.62 16.03 -7.84
N GLY A 253 -3.33 17.33 -7.85
CA GLY A 253 -4.28 18.39 -7.48
C GLY A 253 -4.75 18.29 -6.03
N VAL A 254 -3.90 17.80 -5.12
CA VAL A 254 -4.23 17.67 -3.69
C VAL A 254 -3.43 18.67 -2.85
N ASP A 255 -4.05 19.18 -1.79
CA ASP A 255 -3.31 19.90 -0.74
C ASP A 255 -2.46 18.88 0.02
N ASN A 256 -1.13 19.02 -0.08
CA ASN A 256 -0.17 18.13 0.54
C ASN A 256 -0.36 18.05 2.08
N GLN A 257 -0.90 19.10 2.69
CA GLN A 257 -1.19 19.14 4.13
C GLN A 257 -2.54 18.48 4.53
N GLU A 258 -3.37 18.07 3.56
CA GLU A 258 -4.61 17.31 3.77
C GLU A 258 -4.50 15.86 3.25
N GLU A 259 -3.68 15.65 2.23
CA GLU A 259 -3.37 14.35 1.64
C GLU A 259 -1.88 14.25 1.29
N GLY A 260 -1.15 13.42 2.04
CA GLY A 260 0.25 13.11 1.75
C GLY A 260 0.40 12.03 0.68
N VAL A 261 1.52 12.03 -0.04
CA VAL A 261 1.89 10.97 -0.98
C VAL A 261 2.98 10.10 -0.34
N PHE A 262 2.72 8.80 -0.23
CA PHE A 262 3.50 7.91 0.64
C PHE A 262 4.34 6.88 -0.13
N ALA A 263 3.97 6.56 -1.38
CA ALA A 263 4.75 5.65 -2.21
C ALA A 263 4.46 5.87 -3.69
N VAL A 264 5.47 5.60 -4.51
CA VAL A 264 5.32 5.42 -5.96
C VAL A 264 5.74 3.99 -6.30
N VAL A 265 4.91 3.25 -7.03
CA VAL A 265 5.19 1.88 -7.46
C VAL A 265 5.30 1.88 -8.98
N PRO A 266 6.52 1.87 -9.53
CA PRO A 266 6.73 1.61 -10.96
C PRO A 266 6.26 0.20 -11.30
N LEU A 267 5.62 0.04 -12.44
CA LEU A 267 5.20 -1.26 -12.96
C LEU A 267 5.90 -1.53 -14.29
N SER A 268 6.63 -2.64 -14.38
CA SER A 268 7.01 -3.23 -15.66
C SER A 268 5.74 -3.55 -16.44
N TRP A 269 5.62 -3.09 -17.68
CA TRP A 269 4.38 -3.22 -18.46
C TRP A 269 4.61 -3.92 -19.79
N ALA A 270 3.63 -4.70 -20.23
CA ALA A 270 3.73 -5.47 -21.47
C ALA A 270 3.66 -4.53 -22.68
N GLY A 271 4.60 -4.66 -23.62
CA GLY A 271 4.65 -3.81 -24.81
C GLY A 271 5.13 -2.39 -24.53
N ALA A 272 6.18 -2.25 -23.70
CA ALA A 272 6.80 -0.98 -23.36
C ALA A 272 7.07 -0.10 -24.59
N ARG A 273 6.66 1.17 -24.50
CA ARG A 273 6.81 2.20 -25.53
C ARG A 273 7.73 3.33 -25.08
N PRO A 274 8.26 4.14 -26.01
CA PRO A 274 9.03 5.33 -25.66
C PRO A 274 8.27 6.23 -24.71
N THR A 275 8.98 6.77 -23.72
CA THR A 275 8.40 7.55 -22.64
C THR A 275 8.42 9.05 -22.96
N ALA A 276 7.42 9.80 -22.49
CA ALA A 276 7.38 11.25 -22.68
C ALA A 276 8.35 12.00 -21.74
N PRO A 277 9.01 13.08 -22.19
CA PRO A 277 9.75 13.96 -21.27
C PRO A 277 8.79 14.68 -20.30
N ALA A 278 9.35 15.24 -19.23
CA ALA A 278 8.62 16.19 -18.39
C ALA A 278 8.20 17.42 -19.21
N LEU A 279 7.03 17.98 -18.92
CA LEU A 279 6.46 19.10 -19.64
C LEU A 279 6.79 20.41 -18.91
N SER A 280 6.94 21.51 -19.66
CA SER A 280 7.11 22.84 -19.03
C SER A 280 5.87 23.28 -18.24
N ALA A 281 4.69 22.79 -18.60
CA ALA A 281 3.42 23.06 -17.94
C ALA A 281 2.55 21.79 -18.00
N PRO A 282 2.79 20.80 -17.12
CA PRO A 282 2.06 19.54 -17.16
C PRO A 282 0.59 19.74 -16.78
N PRO A 283 -0.35 18.98 -17.37
CA PRO A 283 -1.72 18.96 -16.89
C PRO A 283 -1.77 18.34 -15.49
N ALA A 284 -2.35 19.06 -14.54
CA ALA A 284 -2.64 18.58 -13.20
C ALA A 284 -4.13 18.26 -13.03
N VAL A 285 -4.45 17.43 -12.04
CA VAL A 285 -5.85 17.15 -11.67
C VAL A 285 -6.53 18.45 -11.26
N ARG A 286 -7.67 18.75 -11.90
CA ARG A 286 -8.54 19.89 -11.54
C ARG A 286 -9.85 19.46 -10.90
N HIS A 287 -10.10 18.14 -10.83
CA HIS A 287 -11.28 17.60 -10.17
C HIS A 287 -11.08 17.61 -8.66
N THR A 288 -12.05 18.17 -7.93
CA THR A 288 -12.03 18.22 -6.47
C THR A 288 -12.72 16.99 -5.89
N ASP A 289 -12.11 16.39 -4.86
CA ASP A 289 -12.76 15.37 -4.05
C ASP A 289 -13.89 15.97 -3.21
N SER A 290 -15.09 15.41 -3.31
CA SER A 290 -16.25 15.85 -2.55
C SER A 290 -16.31 15.11 -1.22
N GLU A 291 -15.85 15.77 -0.15
CA GLU A 291 -16.00 15.28 1.21
C GLU A 291 -17.47 15.28 1.68
N ARG A 292 -17.82 14.32 2.55
CA ARG A 292 -19.10 14.21 3.24
C ARG A 292 -19.10 14.97 4.57
N SER A 293 -18.00 14.94 5.33
CA SER A 293 -17.90 15.64 6.62
C SER A 293 -18.21 17.13 6.46
N ARG A 294 -19.01 17.68 7.38
CA ARG A 294 -19.26 19.12 7.48
C ARG A 294 -18.09 19.84 8.12
N THR A 295 -17.38 19.17 9.02
CA THR A 295 -16.21 19.70 9.72
C THR A 295 -15.02 18.78 9.49
N VAL A 296 -13.94 19.35 8.95
CA VAL A 296 -12.65 18.68 8.81
C VAL A 296 -11.71 19.28 9.85
N LEU A 297 -11.18 18.45 10.74
CA LEU A 297 -10.24 18.87 11.77
C LEU A 297 -8.80 18.57 11.34
N ARG A 298 -7.88 19.44 11.77
CA ARG A 298 -6.44 19.27 11.60
C ARG A 298 -5.81 19.10 12.98
N PHE A 299 -4.78 18.27 13.05
CA PHE A 299 -4.08 17.97 14.29
C PHE A 299 -2.63 18.42 14.15
N GLU A 300 -2.16 19.27 15.06
CA GLU A 300 -0.82 19.87 15.01
C GLU A 300 0.27 18.78 14.92
N THR A 301 0.18 17.74 15.76
CA THR A 301 1.13 16.63 15.73
C THR A 301 1.21 15.95 14.37
N LEU A 302 0.06 15.76 13.71
CA LEU A 302 -0.01 15.15 12.38
C LEU A 302 0.62 16.05 11.31
N GLN A 303 0.38 17.37 11.38
CA GLN A 303 0.99 18.33 10.45
C GLN A 303 2.51 18.39 10.66
N ARG A 304 2.97 18.43 11.91
CA ARG A 304 4.41 18.49 12.24
C ARG A 304 5.15 17.24 11.80
N ILE A 305 4.58 16.05 11.99
CA ILE A 305 5.25 14.80 11.56
C ILE A 305 5.32 14.72 10.04
N HIS A 306 4.25 15.12 9.35
CA HIS A 306 4.24 15.19 7.90
C HIS A 306 5.27 16.18 7.35
N THR A 307 5.30 17.42 7.87
CA THR A 307 6.35 18.40 7.51
C THR A 307 7.75 17.86 7.75
N ALA A 308 7.98 17.20 8.88
CA ALA A 308 9.29 16.61 9.20
C ALA A 308 9.68 15.47 8.24
N THR A 309 8.71 14.74 7.68
CA THR A 309 8.98 13.70 6.67
C THR A 309 9.18 14.25 5.27
N THR A 310 8.74 15.48 4.99
CA THR A 310 8.89 16.13 3.66
C THR A 310 10.05 17.09 3.56
N GLU A 311 10.63 17.55 4.67
CA GLU A 311 11.63 18.63 4.73
C GLU A 311 12.84 18.40 3.81
N ALA A 312 13.26 17.15 3.64
CA ALA A 312 14.41 16.75 2.83
C ALA A 312 14.01 15.81 1.66
N ALA A 313 12.80 15.93 1.14
CA ALA A 313 12.25 15.02 0.12
C ALA A 313 13.10 14.89 -1.15
N THR A 314 13.93 15.90 -1.49
CA THR A 314 14.85 15.88 -2.63
C THR A 314 16.25 15.36 -2.28
N GLU A 315 16.58 15.19 -0.99
CA GLU A 315 17.87 14.70 -0.51
C GLU A 315 17.83 13.17 -0.31
N ARG A 316 17.76 12.44 -1.42
CA ARG A 316 17.68 10.97 -1.42
C ARG A 316 18.86 10.34 -0.66
N PRO A 317 18.62 9.55 0.40
CA PRO A 317 19.67 8.81 1.10
C PRO A 317 20.32 7.77 0.18
N ALA A 318 21.59 7.46 0.44
CA ALA A 318 22.25 6.35 -0.23
C ALA A 318 21.57 5.01 0.12
N PRO A 319 21.55 4.03 -0.81
CA PRO A 319 21.03 2.69 -0.53
C PRO A 319 21.65 2.07 0.73
N GLY A 320 20.80 1.58 1.64
CA GLY A 320 21.24 1.03 2.92
C GLY A 320 21.53 2.06 4.02
N ALA A 321 21.15 3.32 3.85
CA ALA A 321 21.25 4.34 4.91
C ALA A 321 20.53 3.93 6.20
N LEU A 322 19.53 3.05 6.11
CA LEU A 322 18.79 2.51 7.25
C LEU A 322 19.46 1.29 7.90
N ALA A 323 20.53 0.74 7.35
CA ALA A 323 21.20 -0.44 7.90
C ALA A 323 21.63 -0.29 9.38
N PRO A 324 22.13 0.87 9.85
CA PRO A 324 22.44 1.07 11.27
C PRO A 324 21.22 1.07 12.19
N ALA A 325 20.01 1.29 11.67
CA ALA A 325 18.77 1.26 12.44
C ALA A 325 18.24 -0.16 12.67
N ILE A 326 18.84 -1.17 12.03
CA ILE A 326 18.51 -2.58 12.28
C ILE A 326 18.86 -2.90 13.73
N THR A 327 17.87 -3.37 14.47
CA THR A 327 18.08 -3.77 15.87
C THR A 327 18.99 -4.99 15.90
N ALA A 328 20.16 -4.85 16.55
CA ALA A 328 21.03 -5.99 16.78
C ALA A 328 20.32 -7.03 17.65
N THR A 329 20.43 -8.30 17.28
CA THR A 329 19.97 -9.38 18.16
C THR A 329 20.77 -9.31 19.45
N PRO A 330 20.13 -9.21 20.64
CA PRO A 330 20.85 -9.19 21.91
C PRO A 330 21.76 -10.43 22.00
N ALA A 331 23.07 -10.23 22.05
CA ALA A 331 24.02 -11.33 22.14
C ALA A 331 23.94 -12.00 23.51
N GLY A 332 23.85 -13.33 23.53
CA GLY A 332 24.06 -14.15 24.74
C GLY A 332 22.92 -14.19 25.76
N THR A 333 21.70 -13.74 25.43
CA THR A 333 20.58 -13.68 26.40
C THR A 333 19.54 -14.80 26.26
N GLY A 334 19.78 -15.85 25.44
CA GLY A 334 18.80 -16.94 25.27
C GLY A 334 19.34 -18.24 24.67
N VAL A 335 18.56 -19.32 24.82
CA VAL A 335 18.77 -20.61 24.17
C VAL A 335 18.21 -20.55 22.75
N THR A 336 19.03 -20.82 21.74
CA THR A 336 18.57 -20.93 20.35
C THR A 336 17.81 -22.23 20.15
N VAL A 337 16.59 -22.15 19.61
CA VAL A 337 15.75 -23.31 19.29
C VAL A 337 15.64 -23.43 17.77
N ALA A 338 16.03 -24.59 17.23
CA ALA A 338 15.84 -24.88 15.83
C ALA A 338 14.34 -25.04 15.53
N LEU A 339 13.86 -24.29 14.54
CA LEU A 339 12.49 -24.40 14.05
C LEU A 339 12.41 -25.43 12.91
N PRO A 340 11.31 -26.18 12.78
CA PRO A 340 11.12 -27.09 11.64
C PRO A 340 11.07 -26.32 10.32
N ALA A 341 11.26 -27.03 9.21
CA ALA A 341 11.12 -26.45 7.87
C ALA A 341 9.75 -25.78 7.71
N PRO A 342 9.70 -24.55 7.17
CA PRO A 342 8.45 -23.81 7.07
C PRO A 342 7.53 -24.47 6.04
N GLY A 343 6.29 -24.76 6.45
CA GLY A 343 5.24 -25.29 5.58
C GLY A 343 4.02 -24.38 5.61
N LEU A 344 3.73 -23.72 4.48
CA LEU A 344 2.49 -22.97 4.29
C LEU A 344 1.46 -23.81 3.52
N PRO A 345 0.16 -23.68 3.80
CA PRO A 345 -0.87 -24.42 3.08
C PRO A 345 -0.87 -24.05 1.60
N SER A 346 -1.15 -25.03 0.74
CA SER A 346 -1.33 -24.84 -0.71
C SER A 346 -2.69 -24.18 -0.99
N VAL A 347 -2.78 -22.90 -0.68
CA VAL A 347 -3.95 -22.05 -0.95
C VAL A 347 -3.54 -20.93 -1.87
N SER A 348 -4.35 -20.66 -2.91
CA SER A 348 -4.11 -19.51 -3.79
C SER A 348 -4.14 -18.20 -3.01
N VAL A 349 -3.29 -17.24 -3.39
CA VAL A 349 -3.27 -15.92 -2.73
C VAL A 349 -4.64 -15.28 -2.78
N ARG A 350 -5.35 -15.33 -3.92
CA ARG A 350 -6.73 -14.82 -4.03
C ARG A 350 -7.66 -15.42 -2.98
N THR A 351 -7.65 -16.74 -2.81
CA THR A 351 -8.52 -17.41 -1.84
C THR A 351 -8.17 -16.98 -0.42
N ALA A 352 -6.88 -16.90 -0.08
CA ALA A 352 -6.44 -16.42 1.22
C ALA A 352 -6.88 -14.96 1.48
N LEU A 353 -6.66 -14.05 0.53
CA LEU A 353 -7.02 -12.63 0.68
C LEU A 353 -8.54 -12.43 0.81
N ARG A 354 -9.35 -13.21 0.08
CA ARG A 354 -10.82 -13.13 0.13
C ARG A 354 -11.42 -13.74 1.39
N THR A 355 -10.79 -14.78 1.94
CA THR A 355 -11.29 -15.50 3.13
C THR A 355 -10.71 -14.98 4.45
N ARG A 356 -9.51 -14.37 4.47
CA ARG A 356 -8.88 -13.90 5.71
C ARG A 356 -9.73 -12.87 6.44
N ARG A 357 -9.58 -12.81 7.76
CA ARG A 357 -10.20 -11.82 8.64
C ARG A 357 -9.20 -11.43 9.73
N SER A 358 -9.33 -10.23 10.27
CA SER A 358 -8.62 -9.86 11.50
C SER A 358 -9.38 -10.44 12.70
N SER A 359 -8.73 -11.31 13.47
CA SER A 359 -9.35 -12.01 14.59
C SER A 359 -9.47 -11.11 15.82
N PHE A 360 -10.62 -10.44 16.00
CA PHE A 360 -10.98 -9.76 17.24
C PHE A 360 -11.85 -10.68 18.10
N GLY A 361 -11.28 -11.25 19.17
CA GLY A 361 -11.99 -12.15 20.08
C GLY A 361 -12.38 -13.50 19.46
N ARG A 362 -11.64 -13.97 18.45
CA ARG A 362 -11.90 -15.24 17.73
C ARG A 362 -10.85 -16.33 17.97
N PHE A 363 -9.81 -16.03 18.73
CA PHE A 363 -8.83 -17.04 19.10
C PHE A 363 -9.42 -17.92 20.20
N ASP A 364 -9.32 -19.23 20.01
CA ASP A 364 -9.69 -20.23 21.01
C ASP A 364 -8.41 -20.77 21.65
N ALA A 365 -8.29 -20.61 22.97
CA ALA A 365 -7.15 -21.09 23.74
C ALA A 365 -7.03 -22.62 23.72
N SER A 366 -8.09 -23.35 23.36
CA SER A 366 -8.08 -24.82 23.23
C SER A 366 -7.29 -25.32 22.01
N THR A 367 -7.07 -24.45 21.01
CA THR A 367 -6.39 -24.81 19.76
C THR A 367 -5.03 -24.11 19.71
N PRO A 368 -3.95 -24.79 20.13
CA PRO A 368 -2.61 -24.18 20.13
C PRO A 368 -2.08 -23.97 18.71
N VAL A 369 -1.28 -22.92 18.54
CA VAL A 369 -0.45 -22.75 17.33
C VAL A 369 0.61 -23.84 17.33
N SER A 370 0.66 -24.64 16.27
CA SER A 370 1.68 -25.69 16.15
C SER A 370 3.06 -25.07 15.89
N THR A 371 4.13 -25.79 16.27
CA THR A 371 5.51 -25.36 15.97
C THR A 371 5.73 -25.13 14.47
N GLY A 372 5.10 -25.92 13.61
CA GLY A 372 5.17 -25.74 12.15
C GLY A 372 4.49 -24.45 11.67
N GLN A 373 3.34 -24.10 12.24
CA GLN A 373 2.64 -22.84 11.91
C GLN A 373 3.44 -21.63 12.38
N LEU A 374 4.02 -21.70 13.58
CA LEU A 374 4.88 -20.64 14.11
C LEU A 374 6.14 -20.50 13.24
N ALA A 375 6.81 -21.61 12.91
CA ALA A 375 7.99 -21.62 12.06
C ALA A 375 7.71 -21.03 10.67
N ALA A 376 6.61 -21.43 10.03
CA ALA A 376 6.21 -20.89 8.73
C ALA A 376 5.93 -19.39 8.78
N THR A 377 5.28 -18.91 9.85
CA THR A 377 5.00 -17.48 10.04
C THR A 377 6.28 -16.68 10.26
N LEU A 378 7.16 -17.14 11.14
CA LEU A 378 8.45 -16.49 11.40
C LEU A 378 9.35 -16.48 10.17
N ALA A 379 9.41 -17.58 9.42
CA ALA A 379 10.16 -17.66 8.17
C ALA A 379 9.63 -16.66 7.13
N ALA A 380 8.30 -16.56 6.96
CA ALA A 380 7.69 -15.58 6.05
C ALA A 380 7.96 -14.13 6.49
N CYS A 381 7.94 -13.85 7.79
CA CYS A 381 8.32 -12.52 8.32
C CYS A 381 9.80 -12.22 8.11
N ALA A 382 10.68 -13.20 8.33
CA ALA A 382 12.12 -13.03 8.12
C ALA A 382 12.50 -12.87 6.64
N ALA A 383 11.72 -13.47 5.73
CA ALA A 383 11.85 -13.29 4.29
C ALA A 383 11.22 -11.98 3.76
N ALA A 384 10.50 -11.24 4.61
CA ALA A 384 9.97 -9.94 4.23
C ALA A 384 11.10 -8.90 4.26
N SER A 385 11.23 -8.15 3.17
CA SER A 385 12.11 -6.99 3.07
C SER A 385 11.28 -5.75 2.75
N LEU A 386 11.82 -4.56 3.01
CA LEU A 386 11.22 -3.31 2.54
C LEU A 386 11.22 -3.25 1.02
N GLY A 387 12.16 -3.94 0.34
CA GLY A 387 12.30 -4.12 -1.11
C GLY A 387 12.17 -2.80 -1.89
N CYS A 388 12.60 -1.71 -1.28
CA CYS A 388 12.47 -0.38 -1.84
C CYS A 388 13.84 0.23 -2.08
N ASP A 389 13.82 1.44 -2.62
CA ASP A 389 14.97 2.31 -2.81
C ASP A 389 15.77 2.65 -1.53
N ALA A 390 15.25 2.33 -0.34
CA ALA A 390 15.98 2.50 0.92
C ALA A 390 16.91 1.32 1.28
N GLU A 391 16.70 0.13 0.69
CA GLU A 391 17.53 -1.05 0.94
C GLU A 391 18.74 -1.10 0.00
N ARG A 392 19.80 -1.82 0.40
CA ARG A 392 20.87 -2.13 -0.55
C ARG A 392 20.31 -3.10 -1.59
N PRO A 393 20.68 -2.95 -2.88
CA PRO A 393 20.46 -4.00 -3.86
C PRO A 393 21.03 -5.32 -3.31
N ALA A 394 20.24 -6.39 -3.43
CA ALA A 394 20.63 -7.73 -3.03
C ALA A 394 21.85 -8.21 -3.82
#